data_AF-A0A494ZHP2-F1
#
_entry.id   AF-A0A494ZHP2-F1
#
_cell.length_a   1.000
_cell.length_b   1.000
_cell.length_c   1.000
_cell.angle_alpha   90.00
_cell.angle_beta   90.00
_cell.angle_gamma   90.00
#
_symmetry.space_group_name_H-M   'P 1'
#
loop_
_entity.id
_entity.type
_entity.pdbx_description
1 polymer ?
#
loop_
_entity_poly.entity_id
_entity_poly.type
_entity_poly.pdbx_seq_one_letter_code
_entity_poly.pdbx_strand_id
1 'polypeptide(L)'
;MKEKQKFFVPVLFLIYLALLVWIILFKLQFNINDLDTVRSINLIPFYYDKEIGTAFHLKEVLENLLIFVPMGIYLQMLLPKCRFHGKLIIIAGTSLLLEGAQYVLAIGRSDITDLITNFMGGLLGLALYGMMVRLLKNRETADKLFFILAVIVSVVVVGFLAFILFLN
;
A
#
# COMPACT_ATOMS: atom_id res chain seq x y z
N MET A 1 14.17 19.27 -0.24
CA MET A 1 13.82 18.57 1.02
C MET A 1 14.91 18.83 2.07
N LYS A 2 14.55 19.24 3.30
CA LYS A 2 15.54 19.53 4.35
C LYS A 2 16.28 18.26 4.78
N GLU A 3 17.53 18.38 5.23
CA GLU A 3 18.38 17.28 5.70
C GLU A 3 17.66 16.32 6.65
N LYS A 4 16.99 16.86 7.69
CA LYS A 4 16.23 16.05 8.65
C LYS A 4 15.13 15.22 7.99
N GLN A 5 14.39 15.78 7.03
CA GLN A 5 13.31 15.06 6.34
C GLN A 5 13.86 13.91 5.49
N LYS A 6 15.04 14.09 4.87
CA LYS A 6 15.68 13.02 4.08
C LYS A 6 16.00 11.78 4.92
N PHE A 7 16.24 11.95 6.22
CA PHE A 7 16.47 10.85 7.13
C PHE A 7 15.17 10.18 7.61
N PHE A 8 14.13 10.96 7.92
CA PHE A 8 12.88 10.41 8.46
C PHE A 8 11.94 9.79 7.42
N VAL A 9 11.93 10.27 6.17
CA VAL A 9 11.05 9.70 5.12
C VAL A 9 11.31 8.21 4.87
N PRO A 10 12.58 7.72 4.79
CA PRO A 10 12.86 6.29 4.73
C PRO A 10 12.27 5.50 5.91
N VAL A 11 12.35 6.04 7.14
CA VAL A 11 11.81 5.38 8.34
C VAL A 11 10.28 5.26 8.24
N LEU A 12 9.60 6.34 7.86
CA LEU A 12 8.14 6.33 7.64
C LEU A 12 7.75 5.36 6.52
N PHE A 13 8.57 5.27 5.46
CA PHE A 13 8.35 4.31 4.38
C PHE A 13 8.51 2.87 4.85
N LEU A 14 9.50 2.56 5.70
CA LEU A 14 9.66 1.22 6.28
C LEU A 14 8.51 0.85 7.20
N ILE A 15 8.02 1.78 8.02
CA ILE A 15 6.82 1.59 8.84
C ILE A 15 5.61 1.30 7.94
N TYR A 16 5.43 2.09 6.89
CA TYR A 16 4.38 1.85 5.89
C TYR A 16 4.51 0.47 5.24
N LEU A 17 5.70 0.06 4.81
CA LEU A 17 5.91 -1.25 4.20
C LEU A 17 5.61 -2.39 5.16
N ALA A 18 6.01 -2.27 6.43
CA ALA A 18 5.69 -3.26 7.45
C ALA A 18 4.17 -3.38 7.65
N LEU A 19 3.45 -2.24 7.72
CA LEU A 19 1.99 -2.21 7.79
C LEU A 19 1.34 -2.79 6.53
N LEU A 20 1.86 -2.46 5.35
CA LEU A 20 1.36 -2.96 4.06
C LEU A 20 1.44 -4.49 4.00
N VAL A 21 2.62 -5.04 4.31
CA VAL A 21 2.84 -6.49 4.38
C VAL A 21 1.92 -7.11 5.42
N TRP A 22 1.78 -6.48 6.59
CA TRP A 22 0.94 -7.03 7.65
C TRP A 22 -0.55 -7.04 7.28
N ILE A 23 -1.06 -5.97 6.69
CA ILE A 23 -2.46 -5.86 6.25
C ILE A 23 -2.75 -6.84 5.12
N ILE A 24 -1.89 -6.93 4.11
CA ILE A 24 -2.16 -7.76 2.92
C ILE A 24 -1.93 -9.24 3.21
N LEU A 25 -0.84 -9.60 3.88
CA LEU A 25 -0.53 -11.01 4.14
C LEU A 25 -1.34 -11.57 5.30
N PHE A 26 -1.54 -10.81 6.37
CA PHE A 26 -2.13 -11.33 7.60
C PHE A 26 -3.52 -10.78 7.89
N LYS A 27 -4.09 -9.93 7.02
CA LYS A 27 -5.44 -9.34 7.20
C LYS A 27 -5.66 -8.73 8.59
N LEU A 28 -4.62 -8.10 9.16
CA LEU A 28 -4.58 -7.55 10.53
C LEU A 28 -4.72 -8.57 11.67
N GLN A 29 -4.63 -9.87 11.38
CA GLN A 29 -4.60 -10.91 12.41
C GLN A 29 -3.26 -10.90 13.14
N PHE A 30 -3.32 -11.05 14.46
CA PHE A 30 -2.14 -11.17 15.33
C PHE A 30 -1.71 -12.63 15.54
N ASN A 31 -2.65 -13.56 15.36
CA ASN A 31 -2.42 -14.98 15.54
C ASN A 31 -2.49 -15.71 14.19
N ILE A 32 -1.46 -16.51 13.90
CA ILE A 32 -1.36 -17.27 12.65
C ILE A 32 -2.47 -18.32 12.56
N ASN A 33 -2.95 -18.82 13.70
CA ASN A 33 -4.00 -19.84 13.76
C ASN A 33 -5.38 -19.29 13.36
N ASP A 34 -5.56 -17.97 13.40
CA ASP A 34 -6.81 -17.29 12.99
C ASP A 34 -6.82 -16.96 11.49
N LEU A 35 -5.76 -17.35 10.76
CA LEU A 35 -5.67 -17.17 9.32
C LEU A 35 -6.35 -18.32 8.60
N ASP A 36 -7.18 -18.00 7.62
CA ASP A 36 -7.71 -18.99 6.69
C ASP A 36 -6.56 -19.63 5.91
N THR A 37 -6.22 -20.88 6.25
CA THR A 37 -5.22 -21.68 5.54
C THR A 37 -5.81 -22.28 4.26
N VAL A 38 -6.28 -21.41 3.36
CA VAL A 38 -6.83 -21.80 2.06
C VAL A 38 -5.87 -21.32 0.99
N ARG A 39 -5.44 -22.25 0.13
CA ARG A 39 -4.61 -21.93 -1.04
C ARG A 39 -5.48 -21.94 -2.28
N SER A 40 -5.78 -20.76 -2.80
CA SER A 40 -6.51 -20.61 -4.06
C SER A 40 -5.88 -19.54 -4.94
N ILE A 41 -6.04 -19.69 -6.26
CA ILE A 41 -5.59 -18.70 -7.24
C ILE A 41 -6.79 -18.27 -8.07
N ASN A 42 -6.99 -16.96 -8.18
CA ASN A 42 -7.89 -16.36 -9.15
C ASN A 42 -7.09 -15.65 -10.24
N LEU A 43 -7.13 -16.21 -11.45
CA LEU A 43 -6.49 -15.62 -12.63
C LEU A 43 -7.47 -14.88 -13.53
N ILE A 44 -8.77 -14.87 -13.18
CA ILE A 44 -9.78 -14.18 -13.97
C ILE A 44 -10.01 -12.81 -13.30
N PRO A 45 -9.55 -11.70 -13.92
CA PRO A 45 -9.68 -10.38 -13.33
C PRO A 45 -11.15 -10.00 -13.19
N PHE A 46 -11.50 -9.45 -12.02
CA PHE A 46 -12.86 -9.03 -11.68
C PHE A 46 -13.90 -10.16 -11.73
N TYR A 47 -13.48 -11.41 -11.57
CA TYR A 47 -14.38 -12.54 -11.44
C TYR A 47 -14.84 -12.71 -10.00
N TYR A 48 -16.13 -12.45 -9.79
CA TYR A 48 -16.75 -12.42 -8.48
C TYR A 48 -17.88 -13.45 -8.41
N ASP A 49 -17.90 -14.18 -7.30
CA ASP A 49 -19.00 -15.10 -7.03
C ASP A 49 -20.26 -14.28 -6.79
N LYS A 50 -21.31 -14.57 -7.57
CA LYS A 50 -22.55 -13.75 -7.56
C LYS A 50 -23.26 -13.76 -6.21
N GLU A 51 -22.92 -14.72 -5.34
CA GLU A 51 -23.52 -14.88 -4.02
C GLU A 51 -23.03 -13.86 -2.98
N ILE A 52 -21.82 -13.28 -3.17
CA ILE A 52 -21.18 -12.39 -2.17
C ILE A 52 -21.55 -10.90 -2.39
N GLY A 53 -22.21 -10.58 -3.50
CA GLY A 53 -22.72 -9.24 -3.78
C GLY A 53 -21.65 -8.28 -4.32
N THR A 54 -22.00 -7.54 -5.37
CA THR A 54 -21.09 -6.63 -6.09
C THR A 54 -20.50 -5.52 -5.22
N ALA A 55 -21.23 -5.08 -4.19
CA ALA A 55 -20.78 -4.02 -3.30
C ALA A 55 -19.57 -4.42 -2.44
N PHE A 56 -19.51 -5.69 -2.01
CA PHE A 56 -18.40 -6.20 -1.20
C PHE A 56 -17.10 -6.20 -2.01
N HIS A 57 -17.16 -6.69 -3.24
CA HIS A 57 -15.99 -6.74 -4.13
C HIS A 57 -15.50 -5.37 -4.57
N LEU A 58 -16.41 -4.41 -4.77
CA LEU A 58 -16.00 -3.02 -5.02
C LEU A 58 -15.26 -2.41 -3.82
N LYS A 59 -15.67 -2.77 -2.60
CA LYS A 59 -14.97 -2.34 -1.38
C LYS A 59 -13.55 -2.92 -1.32
N GLU A 60 -13.38 -4.22 -1.58
CA GLU A 60 -12.05 -4.86 -1.62
C GLU A 60 -11.13 -4.21 -2.66
N VAL A 61 -11.64 -4.01 -3.88
CA VAL A 61 -10.92 -3.31 -4.97
C VAL A 61 -10.48 -1.91 -4.55
N LEU A 62 -11.36 -1.15 -3.89
CA LEU A 62 -11.04 0.19 -3.42
C LEU A 62 -10.02 0.16 -2.27
N GLU A 63 -10.12 -0.78 -1.35
CA GLU A 63 -9.17 -0.94 -0.24
C GLU A 63 -7.76 -1.27 -0.76
N ASN A 64 -7.63 -2.21 -1.69
CA ASN A 64 -6.37 -2.57 -2.33
C ASN A 64 -5.79 -1.41 -3.17
N LEU A 65 -6.64 -0.68 -3.88
CA LEU A 65 -6.21 0.53 -4.59
C LEU A 65 -5.70 1.60 -3.62
N LEU A 66 -6.43 1.89 -2.54
CA LEU A 66 -6.09 2.97 -1.61
C LEU A 66 -4.84 2.66 -0.77
N ILE A 67 -4.65 1.41 -0.34
CA ILE A 67 -3.49 1.03 0.49
C ILE A 67 -2.16 1.13 -0.27
N PHE A 68 -2.20 1.06 -1.61
CA PHE A 68 -1.04 1.25 -2.48
C PHE A 68 -0.78 2.71 -2.90
N VAL A 69 -1.70 3.65 -2.66
CA VAL A 69 -1.48 5.08 -2.95
C VAL A 69 -0.22 5.64 -2.25
N PRO A 70 0.03 5.38 -0.96
CA PRO A 70 1.24 5.86 -0.30
C PRO A 70 2.52 5.34 -0.95
N MET A 71 2.56 4.12 -1.50
CA MET A 71 3.71 3.58 -2.22
C MET A 71 4.17 4.53 -3.34
N GLY A 72 3.24 4.99 -4.19
CA GLY A 72 3.56 5.94 -5.25
C GLY A 72 4.10 7.27 -4.72
N ILE A 73 3.49 7.80 -3.66
CA ILE A 73 3.92 9.06 -3.02
C ILE A 73 5.36 8.93 -2.48
N TYR A 74 5.64 7.86 -1.72
CA TYR A 74 6.97 7.61 -1.17
C TYR A 74 8.02 7.43 -2.27
N LEU A 75 7.72 6.72 -3.35
CA LEU A 75 8.65 6.57 -4.48
C LEU A 75 8.98 7.92 -5.15
N GLN A 76 8.05 8.88 -5.14
CA GLN A 76 8.34 10.23 -5.64
C GLN A 76 9.24 11.03 -4.70
N MET A 77 9.08 10.87 -3.39
CA MET A 77 9.89 11.55 -2.37
C MET A 77 11.31 10.95 -2.26
N LEU A 78 11.40 9.61 -2.24
CA LEU A 78 12.64 8.87 -2.00
C LEU A 78 13.49 8.69 -3.26
N LEU A 79 12.85 8.49 -4.42
CA LEU A 79 13.53 8.22 -5.69
C LEU A 79 13.25 9.31 -6.72
N PRO A 80 13.55 10.60 -6.44
CA PRO A 80 13.23 11.71 -7.34
C PRO A 80 13.98 11.62 -8.68
N LYS A 81 15.16 10.98 -8.69
CA LYS A 81 16.02 10.78 -9.86
C LYS A 81 15.70 9.51 -10.65
N CYS A 82 14.93 8.58 -10.08
CA CYS A 82 14.56 7.34 -10.77
C CYS A 82 13.57 7.65 -11.89
N ARG A 83 13.77 7.01 -13.05
CA ARG A 83 12.88 7.13 -14.21
C ARG A 83 11.48 6.63 -13.86
N PHE A 84 10.47 7.18 -14.54
CA PHE A 84 9.06 6.82 -14.31
C PHE A 84 8.83 5.30 -14.41
N HIS A 85 9.33 4.65 -15.47
CA HIS A 85 9.23 3.20 -15.65
C HIS A 85 9.89 2.40 -14.51
N GLY A 86 10.98 2.89 -13.93
CA GLY A 86 11.61 2.24 -12.78
C GLY A 86 10.69 2.22 -11.56
N LYS A 87 9.93 3.28 -11.34
CA LYS A 87 8.92 3.33 -10.27
C LYS A 87 7.75 2.38 -10.54
N LEU A 88 7.32 2.26 -11.80
CA LEU A 88 6.28 1.29 -12.19
C LEU A 88 6.73 -0.15 -11.95
N ILE A 89 7.99 -0.49 -12.27
CA ILE A 89 8.55 -1.81 -12.01
C ILE A 89 8.60 -2.10 -10.50
N ILE A 90 8.97 -1.12 -9.68
CA ILE A 90 8.97 -1.30 -8.22
C ILE A 90 7.55 -1.56 -7.71
N ILE A 91 6.56 -0.77 -8.14
CA ILE A 91 5.16 -0.96 -7.74
C ILE A 91 4.64 -2.33 -8.17
N ALA A 92 4.80 -2.69 -9.44
CA ALA A 92 4.38 -3.97 -9.99
C ALA A 92 5.10 -5.15 -9.31
N GLY A 93 6.40 -5.01 -9.07
CA GLY A 93 7.21 -6.00 -8.37
C GLY A 93 6.76 -6.20 -6.94
N THR A 94 6.50 -5.13 -6.17
CA THR A 94 5.96 -5.24 -4.82
C THR A 94 4.60 -5.91 -4.81
N SER A 95 3.70 -5.52 -5.72
CA SER A 95 2.37 -6.14 -5.86
C SER A 95 2.48 -7.64 -6.14
N LEU A 96 3.30 -8.04 -7.13
CA LEU A 96 3.53 -9.45 -7.47
C LEU A 96 4.17 -10.24 -6.33
N LEU A 97 5.10 -9.64 -5.58
CA LEU A 97 5.74 -10.29 -4.43
C LEU A 97 4.75 -10.57 -3.30
N LEU A 98 3.79 -9.66 -3.05
CA LEU A 98 2.76 -9.85 -2.04
C LEU A 98 1.80 -10.98 -2.43
N GLU A 99 1.30 -10.97 -3.66
CA GLU A 99 0.46 -12.04 -4.21
C GLU A 99 1.18 -13.41 -4.17
N GLY A 100 2.44 -13.42 -4.61
CA GLY A 100 3.28 -14.61 -4.56
C GLY A 100 3.50 -15.12 -3.14
N ALA A 101 3.71 -14.21 -2.17
CA ALA A 101 3.85 -14.57 -0.76
C ALA A 101 2.55 -15.14 -0.18
N GLN A 102 1.38 -14.55 -0.47
CA GLN A 102 0.08 -15.11 -0.05
C GLN A 102 -0.10 -16.53 -0.58
N TYR A 103 0.25 -16.76 -1.86
CA TYR A 103 0.14 -18.07 -2.48
C TYR A 103 1.11 -19.11 -1.89
N VAL A 104 2.36 -18.72 -1.63
CA VAL A 104 3.40 -19.61 -1.07
C VAL A 104 3.12 -19.95 0.39
N LEU A 105 2.65 -18.97 1.17
CA LEU A 105 2.35 -19.15 2.59
C LEU A 105 0.99 -19.83 2.82
N ALA A 106 0.16 -19.97 1.77
CA ALA A 106 -1.19 -20.53 1.84
C ALA A 106 -2.12 -19.78 2.83
N ILE A 107 -1.95 -18.46 2.93
CA ILE A 107 -2.69 -17.58 3.87
C ILE A 107 -3.88 -16.86 3.17
N GLY A 108 -4.26 -17.31 1.97
CA GLY A 108 -5.39 -16.74 1.27
C GLY A 108 -5.46 -17.03 -0.23
N ARG A 109 -6.29 -16.24 -0.90
CA ARG A 109 -6.51 -16.28 -2.34
C ARG A 109 -5.57 -15.29 -3.00
N SER A 110 -4.66 -15.77 -3.84
CA SER A 110 -3.94 -14.87 -4.74
C SER A 110 -4.85 -14.48 -5.89
N ASP A 111 -5.01 -13.18 -6.14
CA ASP A 111 -5.95 -12.64 -7.11
C ASP A 111 -5.26 -11.67 -8.08
N ILE A 112 -5.41 -11.92 -9.38
CA ILE A 112 -4.91 -11.01 -10.41
C ILE A 112 -5.56 -9.62 -10.32
N THR A 113 -6.77 -9.53 -9.78
CA THR A 113 -7.47 -8.27 -9.50
C THR A 113 -6.72 -7.45 -8.47
N ASP A 114 -6.19 -8.09 -7.43
CA ASP A 114 -5.42 -7.45 -6.37
C ASP A 114 -4.07 -6.96 -6.93
N LEU A 115 -3.44 -7.76 -7.79
CA LEU A 115 -2.23 -7.34 -8.50
C LEU A 115 -2.45 -6.04 -9.30
N ILE A 116 -3.55 -5.99 -10.08
CA ILE A 116 -3.92 -4.85 -10.92
C ILE A 116 -4.29 -3.63 -10.08
N THR A 117 -5.13 -3.81 -9.06
CA THR A 117 -5.63 -2.71 -8.23
C THR A 117 -4.52 -2.08 -7.40
N ASN A 118 -3.61 -2.89 -6.83
CA ASN A 118 -2.39 -2.42 -6.17
C ASN A 118 -1.51 -1.60 -7.12
N PHE A 119 -1.32 -2.09 -8.36
CA PHE A 119 -0.56 -1.35 -9.38
C PHE A 119 -1.22 0.00 -9.70
N MET A 120 -2.54 0.03 -9.86
CA MET A 120 -3.31 1.25 -10.10
C MET A 120 -3.26 2.21 -8.91
N GLY A 121 -3.28 1.70 -7.68
CA GLY A 121 -3.08 2.46 -6.45
C GLY A 121 -1.72 3.16 -6.43
N GLY A 122 -0.65 2.43 -6.72
CA GLY A 122 0.68 3.00 -6.82
C GLY A 122 0.79 4.07 -7.91
N LEU A 123 0.17 3.84 -9.08
CA LEU A 123 0.11 4.82 -10.15
C LEU A 123 -0.66 6.08 -9.74
N LEU A 124 -1.79 5.93 -9.04
CA LEU A 124 -2.55 7.04 -8.49
C LEU A 124 -1.71 7.85 -7.50
N GLY A 125 -0.93 7.20 -6.64
CA GLY A 125 0.02 7.87 -5.74
C GLY A 125 1.08 8.68 -6.49
N LEU A 126 1.66 8.12 -7.55
CA LEU A 126 2.62 8.82 -8.41
C LEU A 126 1.99 10.07 -9.04
N ALA A 127 0.74 9.94 -9.52
CA ALA A 127 -0.02 11.02 -10.14
C ALA A 127 -0.40 12.11 -9.14
N LEU A 128 -0.92 11.76 -7.97
CA LEU A 128 -1.30 12.70 -6.90
C LEU A 128 -0.11 13.56 -6.46
N TYR A 129 1.04 12.94 -6.18
CA TYR A 129 2.23 13.70 -5.85
C TYR A 129 2.66 14.61 -7.01
N GLY A 130 2.66 14.09 -8.25
CA GLY A 130 3.02 14.86 -9.43
C GLY A 130 2.12 16.08 -9.65
N MET A 131 0.80 15.93 -9.47
CA MET A 131 -0.17 17.01 -9.53
C MET A 131 0.10 18.05 -8.43
N MET A 132 0.35 17.62 -7.20
CA MET A 132 0.68 18.54 -6.11
C MET A 132 1.97 19.34 -6.34
N VAL A 133 3.01 18.73 -6.90
CA VAL A 133 4.23 19.47 -7.29
C VAL A 133 3.93 20.53 -8.34
N ARG A 134 3.07 20.23 -9.32
CA ARG A 134 2.67 21.18 -10.36
C ARG A 134 1.82 22.32 -9.79
N LEU A 135 0.86 22.00 -8.91
CA LEU A 135 -0.03 22.98 -8.26
C LEU A 135 0.75 23.94 -7.36
N LEU A 136 1.64 23.40 -6.54
CA LEU A 136 2.44 24.20 -5.60
C LEU A 136 3.64 24.89 -6.28
N LYS A 137 3.97 24.51 -7.52
CA LYS A 137 5.14 24.95 -8.29
C LYS A 137 6.48 24.82 -7.54
N ASN A 138 6.49 24.07 -6.44
CA ASN A 138 7.63 23.91 -5.55
C ASN A 138 7.63 22.50 -4.98
N ARG A 139 8.60 21.70 -5.42
CA ARG A 139 8.77 20.32 -4.96
C ARG A 139 9.04 20.23 -3.47
N GLU A 140 9.77 21.18 -2.90
CA GLU A 140 10.07 21.15 -1.47
C GLU A 140 8.83 21.37 -0.61
N THR A 141 7.89 22.18 -1.07
CA THR A 141 6.60 22.39 -0.40
C THR A 141 5.75 21.13 -0.48
N ALA A 142 5.72 20.47 -1.64
CA ALA A 142 5.04 19.17 -1.79
C ALA A 142 5.66 18.10 -0.88
N ASP A 143 7.00 18.00 -0.83
CA ASP A 143 7.71 17.07 0.06
C ASP A 143 7.34 17.32 1.53
N LYS A 144 7.31 18.58 1.97
CA LYS A 144 6.92 18.95 3.33
C LYS A 144 5.47 18.57 3.64
N LEU A 145 4.55 18.84 2.71
CA LEU A 145 3.13 18.50 2.86
C LEU A 145 2.96 16.99 3.04
N PHE A 146 3.49 16.19 2.12
CA PHE A 146 3.37 14.74 2.19
C PHE A 146 4.13 14.14 3.38
N PHE A 147 5.26 14.73 3.79
CA PHE A 147 5.94 14.35 5.03
C PHE A 147 5.06 14.57 6.27
N ILE A 148 4.43 15.74 6.39
CA ILE A 148 3.53 16.04 7.53
C ILE A 148 2.34 15.08 7.53
N LEU A 149 1.70 14.88 6.37
CA LEU A 149 0.59 13.93 6.23
C LEU A 149 1.02 12.51 6.60
N ALA A 150 2.20 12.05 6.14
CA ALA A 150 2.73 10.74 6.45
C ALA A 150 2.99 10.56 7.95
N VAL A 151 3.54 11.58 8.64
CA VAL A 151 3.73 11.55 10.09
C VAL A 151 2.39 11.46 10.82
N ILE A 152 1.40 12.30 10.47
CA ILE A 152 0.07 12.29 11.09
C ILE A 152 -0.58 10.91 10.93
N VAL A 153 -0.63 10.40 9.70
CA VAL A 153 -1.23 9.09 9.43
C VAL A 153 -0.50 7.97 10.17
N SER A 154 0.85 7.98 10.17
CA SER A 154 1.63 6.97 10.87
C SER A 154 1.37 6.98 12.38
N VAL A 155 1.32 8.17 13.00
CA VAL A 155 1.04 8.31 14.43
C VAL A 155 -0.38 7.83 14.76
N VAL A 156 -1.37 8.19 13.95
CA VAL A 156 -2.77 7.75 14.16
C VAL A 156 -2.88 6.24 14.04
N VAL A 157 -2.31 5.64 12.99
CA VAL A 157 -2.40 4.20 12.74
C VAL A 157 -1.64 3.42 13.82
N VAL A 158 -0.40 3.77 14.11
CA VAL A 158 0.40 3.10 15.15
C VAL A 158 -0.23 3.28 16.53
N GLY A 159 -0.74 4.47 16.85
CA GLY A 159 -1.44 4.73 18.10
C GLY A 159 -2.72 3.90 18.25
N PHE A 160 -3.51 3.78 17.18
CA PHE A 160 -4.70 2.95 17.15
C PHE A 160 -4.37 1.46 17.31
N LEU A 161 -3.33 0.97 16.64
CA LEU A 161 -2.86 -0.41 16.77
C LEU A 161 -2.35 -0.71 18.18
N ALA A 162 -1.59 0.21 18.79
CA ALA A 162 -1.14 0.08 20.17
C ALA A 162 -2.32 0.05 21.15
N PHE A 163 -3.37 0.82 20.88
CA PHE A 163 -4.60 0.79 21.68
C PHE A 163 -5.33 -0.55 21.56
N ILE A 164 -5.49 -1.10 20.35
CA ILE A 164 -6.08 -2.43 20.14
C ILE A 164 -5.27 -3.49 20.89
N LEU A 165 -3.95 -3.46 20.77
CA LEU A 165 -3.05 -4.38 21.47
C LEU A 165 -3.12 -4.29 22.99
N PHE A 166 -3.45 -3.12 23.54
CA PHE A 166 -3.63 -2.96 24.98
C PHE A 166 -4.97 -3.50 25.48
N LEU A 167 -6.00 -3.48 24.63
CA LEU A 167 -7.35 -3.95 24.97
C LEU A 167 -7.54 -5.46 24.79
N ASN A 168 -6.67 -6.12 24.04
CA ASN A 168 -6.73 -7.55 23.72
C ASN A 168 -5.77 -8.34 24.61
#